data_AF-A0A3L7C433-F1
#
_entry.id   AF-A0A3L7C433-F1
#
_cell.length_a   1.000
_cell.length_b   1.000
_cell.length_c   1.000
_cell.angle_alpha   90.00
_cell.angle_beta   90.00
_cell.angle_gamma   90.00
#
_symmetry.space_group_name_H-M   'P 1'
#
loop_
_entity.id
_entity.type
_entity.pdbx_description
1 polymer ?
#
loop_
_entity_poly.entity_id
_entity_poly.type
_entity_poly.pdbx_seq_one_letter_code
_entity_poly.pdbx_strand_id
1 'polypeptide(L)'
;MTTQVGTATDPRSRVDGLGWVSRAVFPDERVGLTVGAAPPPGHRAVARYAVVPSVARARFLVPLGAPRAGAASLLAYNALRPPKVRALRAVLGGLARFGPAGLAPFPTLTVSVPAGVPAADLLLTERLTDALGGTPLLAACGVRPPDPNGKPTLQLFSADGRPRGYAKIGWNDATRALVTAEAAALRALRAVAGVADHPLPPGLLTETAWAGQV
;
A
#
# COMPACT_ATOMS: atom_id res chain seq x y z
N MET A 1 2.39 29.71 -3.08
CA MET A 1 3.31 29.37 -4.19
C MET A 1 3.49 27.86 -4.18
N THR A 2 2.80 27.15 -5.06
CA THR A 2 2.80 25.68 -5.10
C THR A 2 4.03 25.24 -5.89
N THR A 3 5.04 24.71 -5.21
CA THR A 3 6.25 24.21 -5.86
C THR A 3 5.88 22.97 -6.66
N GLN A 4 5.82 23.08 -7.99
CA GLN A 4 5.60 21.92 -8.86
C GLN A 4 6.78 20.95 -8.74
N VAL A 5 6.47 19.70 -8.38
CA VAL A 5 7.43 18.60 -8.37
C VAL A 5 7.77 18.24 -9.81
N GLY A 6 9.07 18.09 -10.13
CA GLY A 6 9.53 17.73 -11.47
C GLY A 6 8.87 16.45 -12.00
N THR A 7 8.13 16.59 -13.09
CA THR A 7 7.26 15.55 -13.70
C THR A 7 7.98 14.25 -14.10
N ALA A 8 9.31 14.30 -14.28
CA ALA A 8 10.13 13.18 -14.73
C ALA A 8 10.38 12.09 -13.67
N THR A 9 10.25 12.40 -12.37
CA THR A 9 10.54 11.44 -11.27
C THR A 9 9.31 11.02 -10.47
N ASP A 10 8.17 11.69 -10.66
CA ASP A 10 6.91 11.33 -10.03
C ASP A 10 6.25 10.15 -10.78
N PRO A 11 6.08 8.98 -10.14
CA PRO A 11 5.46 7.82 -10.79
C PRO A 11 4.01 8.08 -11.25
N ARG A 12 3.29 9.07 -10.72
CA ARG A 12 1.92 9.43 -11.12
C ARG A 12 1.82 9.92 -12.56
N SER A 13 2.91 10.35 -13.20
CA SER A 13 2.89 10.70 -14.63
C SER A 13 2.84 9.47 -15.55
N ARG A 14 3.09 8.26 -15.03
CA ARG A 14 3.11 7.03 -15.81
C ARG A 14 1.71 6.53 -16.14
N VAL A 15 1.54 5.91 -17.31
CA VAL A 15 0.27 5.30 -17.75
C VAL A 15 0.13 3.82 -17.35
N ASP A 16 1.17 3.24 -16.75
CA ASP A 16 1.18 1.83 -16.36
C ASP A 16 0.63 1.59 -14.94
N GLY A 17 0.73 0.35 -14.49
CA GLY A 17 0.26 -0.05 -13.16
C GLY A 17 0.90 0.72 -12.01
N LEU A 18 2.17 1.13 -12.13
CA LEU A 18 2.84 1.88 -11.07
C LEU A 18 2.24 3.28 -10.97
N GLY A 19 1.99 3.93 -12.11
CA GLY A 19 1.33 5.24 -12.11
C GLY A 19 -0.10 5.18 -11.61
N TRP A 20 -0.86 4.15 -12.01
CA TRP A 20 -2.23 3.96 -11.53
C TRP A 20 -2.30 3.74 -10.01
N VAL A 21 -1.50 2.82 -9.45
CA VAL A 21 -1.43 2.61 -8.00
C VAL A 21 -0.97 3.89 -7.29
N SER A 22 0.00 4.62 -7.83
CA SER A 22 0.49 5.85 -7.21
C SER A 22 -0.59 6.92 -7.13
N ARG A 23 -1.38 7.13 -8.19
CA ARG A 23 -2.52 8.06 -8.18
C ARG A 23 -3.61 7.61 -7.22
N ALA A 24 -3.89 6.31 -7.16
CA ALA A 24 -4.97 5.80 -6.33
C ALA A 24 -4.59 5.74 -4.84
N VAL A 25 -3.34 5.45 -4.47
CA VAL A 25 -2.90 5.36 -3.07
C VAL A 25 -2.46 6.72 -2.51
N PHE A 26 -1.93 7.60 -3.37
CA PHE A 26 -1.41 8.92 -2.99
C PHE A 26 -2.04 10.02 -3.87
N PRO A 27 -3.37 10.23 -3.77
CA PRO A 27 -4.11 11.15 -4.64
C PRO A 27 -3.81 12.62 -4.38
N ASP A 28 -3.39 12.99 -3.16
CA ASP A 28 -3.17 14.39 -2.79
C ASP A 28 -1.89 14.94 -3.46
N GLU A 29 -2.01 16.04 -4.19
CA GLU A 29 -0.91 16.66 -4.93
C GLU A 29 0.20 17.21 -4.01
N ARG A 30 -0.12 17.49 -2.74
CA ARG A 30 0.87 17.89 -1.73
C ARG A 30 1.77 16.73 -1.33
N VAL A 31 1.38 15.48 -1.59
CA VAL A 31 2.26 14.32 -1.37
C VAL A 31 3.31 14.29 -2.48
N GLY A 32 4.58 14.36 -2.09
CA GLY A 32 5.71 14.22 -3.00
C GLY A 32 6.08 12.75 -3.17
N LEU A 33 6.13 12.28 -4.42
CA LEU A 33 6.57 10.94 -4.78
C LEU A 33 7.82 11.02 -5.65
N THR A 34 8.91 10.39 -5.22
CA THR A 34 10.18 10.39 -5.98
C THR A 34 10.76 8.99 -6.05
N VAL A 35 11.29 8.60 -7.22
CA VAL A 35 12.00 7.34 -7.38
C VAL A 35 13.51 7.59 -7.48
N GLY A 36 14.28 6.99 -6.57
CA GLY A 36 15.75 7.09 -6.55
C GLY A 36 16.29 8.49 -6.24
N ALA A 37 15.43 9.42 -5.82
CA ALA A 37 15.80 10.81 -5.52
C ALA A 37 15.36 11.21 -4.11
N ALA A 38 15.96 12.29 -3.60
CA ALA A 38 15.56 12.89 -2.33
C ALA A 38 14.13 13.47 -2.39
N PRO A 39 13.46 13.66 -1.25
CA PRO A 39 12.23 14.43 -1.19
C PRO A 39 12.39 15.85 -1.76
N PRO A 40 11.32 16.47 -2.29
CA PRO A 40 11.34 17.88 -2.66
C PRO A 40 11.75 18.79 -1.50
N PRO A 41 12.31 19.99 -1.76
CA PRO A 41 12.59 20.98 -0.71
C PRO A 41 11.34 21.29 0.13
N GLY A 42 11.52 21.39 1.44
CA GLY A 42 10.42 21.63 2.38
C GLY A 42 9.54 20.40 2.66
N HIS A 43 9.84 19.23 2.07
CA HIS A 43 9.17 17.96 2.39
C HIS A 43 10.01 17.08 3.32
N ARG A 44 9.33 16.24 4.10
CA ARG A 44 9.95 15.15 4.88
C ARG A 44 9.49 13.79 4.35
N ALA A 45 10.41 12.84 4.25
CA ALA A 45 10.07 11.46 3.89
C ALA A 45 9.29 10.81 5.05
N VAL A 46 8.23 10.08 4.71
CA VAL A 46 7.35 9.40 5.67
C VAL A 46 7.17 7.92 5.36
N ALA A 47 7.34 7.51 4.11
CA ALA A 47 7.42 6.09 3.76
C ALA A 47 8.43 5.85 2.62
N ARG A 48 8.97 4.64 2.57
CA ARG A 48 9.86 4.18 1.50
C ARG A 48 9.51 2.76 1.08
N TYR A 49 9.54 2.53 -0.23
CA TYR A 49 9.21 1.24 -0.83
C TYR A 49 10.30 0.81 -1.80
N ALA A 50 10.69 -0.46 -1.77
CA ALA A 50 11.38 -1.08 -2.89
C ALA A 50 10.35 -1.37 -4.00
N VAL A 51 10.65 -0.93 -5.22
CA VAL A 51 9.84 -1.16 -6.42
C VAL A 51 10.33 -2.43 -7.10
N VAL A 52 9.61 -3.54 -6.92
CA VAL A 52 10.04 -4.86 -7.37
C VAL A 52 9.32 -5.28 -8.66
N PRO A 53 10.03 -5.82 -9.66
CA PRO A 53 11.49 -5.97 -9.75
C PRO A 53 12.19 -4.71 -10.30
N SER A 54 11.45 -3.78 -10.90
CA SER A 54 11.96 -2.49 -11.38
C SER A 54 10.80 -1.53 -11.61
N VAL A 55 11.09 -0.24 -11.85
CA VAL A 55 10.08 0.79 -12.19
C VAL A 55 9.28 0.39 -13.43
N ALA A 56 9.97 -0.02 -14.50
CA ALA A 56 9.33 -0.35 -15.78
C ALA A 56 8.44 -1.61 -15.74
N ARG A 57 8.68 -2.51 -14.78
CA ARG A 57 7.95 -3.79 -14.68
C ARG A 57 7.35 -3.99 -13.29
N ALA A 58 7.04 -2.92 -12.57
CA ALA A 58 6.63 -2.98 -11.19
C ALA A 58 5.47 -3.99 -10.99
N ARG A 59 5.63 -4.84 -9.98
CA ARG A 59 4.67 -5.85 -9.52
C ARG A 59 4.33 -5.72 -8.05
N PHE A 60 5.23 -5.13 -7.26
CA PHE A 60 5.06 -5.04 -5.83
C PHE A 60 5.85 -3.87 -5.24
N LEU A 61 5.23 -3.15 -4.30
CA LEU A 61 5.87 -2.14 -3.47
C LEU A 61 6.09 -2.74 -2.08
N VAL A 62 7.36 -2.96 -1.71
CA VAL A 62 7.75 -3.57 -0.42
C VAL A 62 8.19 -2.48 0.55
N PRO A 63 7.62 -2.37 1.76
CA PRO A 63 8.03 -1.34 2.72
C PRO A 63 9.47 -1.56 3.21
N LEU A 64 10.28 -0.49 3.23
CA LEU A 64 11.70 -0.53 3.62
C LEU A 64 11.97 -0.10 5.07
N GLY A 65 11.00 0.51 5.76
CA GLY A 65 11.16 1.05 7.12
C GLY A 65 11.15 0.01 8.24
N ALA A 66 10.72 -1.22 7.97
CA ALA A 66 10.72 -2.31 8.94
C ALA A 66 11.01 -3.66 8.24
N PRO A 67 12.21 -4.25 8.41
CA PRO A 67 12.63 -5.47 7.70
C PRO A 67 11.66 -6.65 7.88
N ARG A 68 11.07 -6.78 9.08
CA ARG A 68 10.10 -7.85 9.36
C ARG A 68 8.79 -7.65 8.61
N ALA A 69 8.29 -6.43 8.51
CA ALA A 69 7.11 -6.10 7.71
C ALA A 69 7.37 -6.31 6.21
N GLY A 70 8.54 -5.87 5.71
CA GLY A 70 8.97 -6.10 4.33
C GLY A 70 8.98 -7.60 3.99
N ALA A 71 9.63 -8.41 4.81
CA ALA A 71 9.65 -9.87 4.66
C ALA A 71 8.25 -10.49 4.74
N ALA A 72 7.44 -10.11 5.75
CA ALA A 72 6.07 -10.61 5.90
C ALA A 72 5.22 -10.31 4.67
N SER A 73 5.34 -9.11 4.09
CA SER A 73 4.60 -8.71 2.89
C SER A 73 4.93 -9.53 1.65
N LEU A 74 6.13 -10.12 1.60
CA LEU A 74 6.58 -11.00 0.52
C LEU A 74 6.18 -12.46 0.79
N LEU A 75 6.11 -12.87 2.04
CA LEU A 75 5.77 -14.25 2.43
C LEU A 75 4.26 -14.48 2.54
N ALA A 76 3.48 -13.42 2.78
CA ALA A 76 2.03 -13.51 2.93
C ALA A 76 1.34 -14.01 1.66
N TYR A 77 0.35 -14.88 1.86
CA TYR A 77 -0.57 -15.39 0.83
C TYR A 77 0.11 -16.11 -0.35
N ASN A 78 1.26 -16.73 -0.10
CA ASN A 78 1.98 -17.49 -1.10
C ASN A 78 1.36 -18.87 -1.39
N ALA A 79 0.49 -19.40 -0.53
CA ALA A 79 -0.05 -20.76 -0.69
C ALA A 79 -0.79 -20.98 -2.03
N LEU A 80 -1.45 -19.95 -2.55
CA LEU A 80 -2.22 -20.00 -3.80
C LEU A 80 -1.42 -19.56 -5.04
N ARG A 81 -0.09 -19.34 -4.91
CA ARG A 81 0.75 -18.87 -6.00
C ARG A 81 1.43 -20.05 -6.74
N PRO A 82 1.72 -19.90 -8.04
CA PRO A 82 2.55 -20.89 -8.75
C PRO A 82 3.87 -21.14 -8.01
N PRO A 83 4.39 -22.39 -7.96
CA PRO A 83 5.60 -22.73 -7.20
C PRO A 83 6.79 -21.82 -7.47
N LYS A 84 7.02 -21.46 -8.74
CA LYS A 84 8.08 -20.53 -9.14
C LYS A 84 7.95 -19.14 -8.49
N VAL A 85 6.73 -18.62 -8.43
CA VAL A 85 6.44 -17.31 -7.79
C VAL A 85 6.63 -17.40 -6.29
N ARG A 86 6.23 -18.52 -5.67
CA ARG A 86 6.45 -18.78 -4.24
C ARG A 86 7.93 -18.81 -3.89
N ALA A 87 8.74 -19.53 -4.66
CA ALA A 87 10.18 -19.62 -4.46
C ALA A 87 10.85 -18.24 -4.59
N LEU A 88 10.52 -17.47 -5.63
CA LEU A 88 11.05 -16.11 -5.81
C LEU A 88 10.68 -15.20 -4.63
N ARG A 89 9.42 -15.25 -4.17
CA ARG A 89 8.97 -14.45 -3.02
C ARG A 89 9.61 -14.91 -1.71
N ALA A 90 9.94 -16.20 -1.56
CA ALA A 90 10.69 -16.70 -0.41
C ALA A 90 12.12 -16.14 -0.39
N VAL A 91 12.82 -16.14 -1.53
CA VAL A 91 14.16 -15.53 -1.66
C VAL A 91 14.10 -14.03 -1.32
N LEU A 92 13.19 -13.28 -1.95
CA LEU A 92 13.03 -11.86 -1.67
C LEU A 92 12.63 -11.60 -0.21
N GLY A 93 11.78 -12.45 0.38
CA GLY A 93 11.37 -12.36 1.78
C GLY A 93 12.53 -12.61 2.74
N GLY A 94 13.42 -13.55 2.41
CA GLY A 94 14.68 -13.77 3.14
C GLY A 94 15.60 -12.55 3.06
N LEU A 95 15.81 -12.02 1.86
CA LEU A 95 16.61 -10.80 1.64
C LEU A 95 16.03 -9.59 2.40
N ALA A 96 14.72 -9.41 2.39
CA ALA A 96 14.06 -8.29 3.08
C ALA A 96 14.30 -8.27 4.60
N ARG A 97 14.68 -9.40 5.22
CA ARG A 97 15.07 -9.46 6.64
C ARG A 97 16.32 -8.63 6.95
N PHE A 98 17.17 -8.39 5.94
CA PHE A 98 18.34 -7.52 6.04
C PHE A 98 18.02 -6.05 5.74
N GLY A 99 16.73 -5.68 5.67
CA GLY A 99 16.28 -4.30 5.51
C GLY A 99 16.71 -3.68 4.17
N PRO A 100 17.06 -2.38 4.16
CA PRO A 100 17.47 -1.69 2.95
C PRO A 100 18.65 -2.36 2.22
N ALA A 101 19.58 -2.99 2.94
CA ALA A 101 20.72 -3.68 2.33
C ALA A 101 20.28 -4.89 1.49
N GLY A 102 19.32 -5.68 1.98
CA GLY A 102 18.84 -6.86 1.27
C GLY A 102 17.98 -6.54 0.03
N LEU A 103 17.40 -5.35 -0.03
CA LEU A 103 16.59 -4.87 -1.16
C LEU A 103 17.27 -3.74 -1.94
N ALA A 104 18.54 -3.45 -1.66
CA ALA A 104 19.32 -2.37 -2.29
C ALA A 104 19.37 -2.43 -3.82
N PRO A 105 19.34 -3.60 -4.49
CA PRO A 105 19.29 -3.64 -5.95
C PRO A 105 18.01 -3.07 -6.57
N PHE A 106 16.94 -2.87 -5.78
CA PHE A 106 15.66 -2.38 -6.29
C PHE A 106 15.54 -0.86 -6.16
N PRO A 107 14.95 -0.16 -7.16
CA PRO A 107 14.67 1.25 -7.06
C PRO A 107 13.81 1.58 -5.83
N THR A 108 14.14 2.65 -5.12
CA THR A 108 13.37 3.10 -3.97
C THR A 108 12.39 4.20 -4.37
N LEU A 109 11.09 3.96 -4.14
CA LEU A 109 10.05 4.97 -4.14
C LEU A 109 10.00 5.61 -2.75
N THR A 110 10.21 6.92 -2.67
CA THR A 110 10.06 7.72 -1.45
C THR A 110 8.74 8.47 -1.50
N VAL A 111 7.95 8.34 -0.43
CA VAL A 111 6.74 9.11 -0.17
C VAL A 111 7.08 10.18 0.86
N SER A 112 6.71 11.42 0.56
CA SER A 112 7.04 12.58 1.37
C SER A 112 5.86 13.53 1.48
N VAL A 113 5.80 14.28 2.58
CA VAL A 113 4.76 15.28 2.85
C VAL A 113 5.41 16.62 3.21
N PRO A 114 4.72 17.76 3.01
CA PRO A 114 5.25 19.06 3.40
C PRO A 114 5.55 19.10 4.90
N ALA A 115 6.67 19.71 5.28
CA ALA A 115 7.02 19.94 6.67
C ALA A 115 5.90 20.72 7.39
N GLY A 116 5.61 20.34 8.64
CA GLY A 116 4.53 20.95 9.44
C GLY A 116 3.12 20.47 9.13
N VAL A 117 2.87 19.76 8.02
CA VAL A 117 1.56 19.17 7.73
C VAL A 117 1.45 17.76 8.34
N PRO A 118 0.42 17.43 9.13
CA PRO A 118 0.18 16.08 9.63
C PRO A 118 0.05 15.07 8.50
N ALA A 119 0.74 13.93 8.59
CA ALA A 119 0.72 12.93 7.52
C ALA A 119 -0.64 12.22 7.41
N ALA A 120 -1.40 12.10 8.51
CA ALA A 120 -2.76 11.55 8.54
C ALA A 120 -3.79 12.37 7.74
N ASP A 121 -3.50 13.64 7.46
CA ASP A 121 -4.32 14.47 6.57
C ASP A 121 -4.11 14.10 5.10
N LEU A 122 -2.96 13.50 4.77
CA LEU A 122 -2.47 13.31 3.41
C LEU A 122 -2.27 11.85 2.99
N LEU A 123 -2.21 10.91 3.93
CA LEU A 123 -1.87 9.52 3.66
C LEU A 123 -2.87 8.58 4.31
N LEU A 124 -3.45 7.71 3.49
CA LEU A 124 -4.40 6.68 3.94
C LEU A 124 -3.81 5.79 5.04
N THR A 125 -2.55 5.35 4.92
CA THR A 125 -1.92 4.46 5.91
C THR A 125 -1.86 5.10 7.30
N GLU A 126 -1.52 6.40 7.37
CA GLU A 126 -1.44 7.14 8.64
C GLU A 126 -2.83 7.35 9.24
N ARG A 127 -3.82 7.70 8.40
CA ARG A 127 -5.23 7.76 8.83
C ARG A 127 -5.75 6.44 9.37
N LEU A 128 -5.38 5.32 8.72
CA LEU A 128 -5.73 3.99 9.20
C LEU A 128 -5.01 3.63 10.50
N THR A 129 -3.78 4.10 10.69
CA THR A 129 -3.08 3.97 11.98
C THR A 129 -3.88 4.65 13.08
N ASP A 130 -4.30 5.90 12.88
CA ASP A 130 -5.09 6.64 13.89
C ASP A 130 -6.44 5.94 14.16
N ALA A 131 -7.16 5.58 13.09
CA ALA A 131 -8.47 4.92 13.20
C ALA A 131 -8.41 3.53 13.87
N LEU A 132 -7.25 2.87 13.85
CA LEU A 132 -7.05 1.52 14.39
C LEU A 132 -6.22 1.52 15.69
N GLY A 133 -6.21 2.64 16.42
CA GLY A 133 -5.65 2.73 17.77
C GLY A 133 -4.18 3.13 17.83
N GLY A 134 -3.68 3.86 16.84
CA GLY A 134 -2.38 4.55 16.86
C GLY A 134 -1.15 3.65 16.69
N THR A 135 -1.32 2.35 16.47
CA THR A 135 -0.16 1.48 16.16
C THR A 135 0.29 1.73 14.72
N PRO A 136 1.55 2.11 14.46
CA PRO A 136 2.03 2.37 13.11
C PRO A 136 1.84 1.18 12.17
N LEU A 137 1.26 1.45 11.01
CA LEU A 137 0.99 0.47 9.97
C LEU A 137 1.96 0.68 8.81
N LEU A 138 2.55 -0.41 8.33
CA LEU A 138 3.31 -0.43 7.08
C LEU A 138 2.47 -1.10 6.02
N ALA A 139 2.22 -0.36 4.94
CA ALA A 139 1.53 -0.88 3.77
C ALA A 139 2.51 -1.56 2.81
N ALA A 140 2.09 -2.66 2.19
CA ALA A 140 2.67 -3.17 0.96
C ALA A 140 1.58 -3.21 -0.11
N CYS A 141 1.92 -2.92 -1.37
CA CYS A 141 0.92 -2.83 -2.43
C CYS A 141 1.31 -3.68 -3.64
N GLY A 142 0.34 -4.45 -4.14
CA GLY A 142 0.45 -5.08 -5.46
C GLY A 142 0.36 -4.04 -6.57
N VAL A 143 1.21 -4.18 -7.59
CA VAL A 143 1.14 -3.36 -8.79
C VAL A 143 0.64 -4.23 -9.93
N ARG A 144 -0.51 -3.83 -10.48
CA ARG A 144 -1.19 -4.50 -11.60
C ARG A 144 -1.49 -3.47 -12.68
N PRO A 145 -1.67 -3.89 -13.95
CA PRO A 145 -2.19 -2.99 -14.97
C PRO A 145 -3.48 -2.30 -14.51
N PRO A 146 -3.74 -1.06 -14.97
CA PRO A 146 -4.98 -0.36 -14.66
C PRO A 146 -6.19 -1.19 -15.08
N ASP A 147 -7.20 -1.27 -14.22
CA ASP A 147 -8.46 -1.96 -14.47
C ASP A 147 -9.61 -1.09 -13.91
N PRO A 148 -10.68 -0.81 -14.67
CA PRO A 148 -11.77 0.06 -14.22
C PRO A 148 -12.45 -0.41 -12.92
N ASN A 149 -12.50 -1.72 -12.69
CA ASN A 149 -13.07 -2.36 -11.51
C ASN A 149 -12.00 -2.75 -10.48
N GLY A 150 -10.73 -2.59 -10.84
CA GLY A 150 -9.59 -2.88 -9.99
C GLY A 150 -9.59 -1.98 -8.75
N LYS A 151 -9.62 -2.59 -7.57
CA LYS A 151 -9.38 -1.90 -6.30
C LYS A 151 -7.91 -2.08 -5.91
N PRO A 152 -7.09 -1.01 -5.82
CA PRO A 152 -5.79 -1.09 -5.16
C PRO A 152 -5.98 -1.68 -3.76
N THR A 153 -5.07 -2.56 -3.37
CA THR A 153 -5.15 -3.24 -2.08
C THR A 153 -3.84 -3.10 -1.34
N LEU A 154 -3.90 -2.46 -0.17
CA LEU A 154 -2.80 -2.39 0.77
C LEU A 154 -2.86 -3.61 1.68
N GLN A 155 -1.75 -4.33 1.79
CA GLN A 155 -1.50 -5.28 2.88
C GLN A 155 -0.90 -4.50 4.04
N LEU A 156 -1.54 -4.55 5.20
CA LEU A 156 -1.14 -3.77 6.36
C LEU A 156 -0.43 -4.66 7.38
N PHE A 157 0.73 -4.22 7.85
CA PHE A 157 1.55 -4.92 8.83
C PHE A 157 1.98 -3.97 9.94
N SER A 158 2.16 -4.48 11.16
CA SER A 158 2.96 -3.78 12.16
C SER A 158 4.45 -3.90 11.84
N ALA A 159 5.28 -3.09 12.49
CA ALA A 159 6.74 -3.08 12.29
C ALA A 159 7.41 -4.44 12.55
N ASP A 160 6.85 -5.26 13.45
CA ASP A 160 7.32 -6.62 13.72
C ASP A 160 6.89 -7.66 12.68
N GLY A 161 6.11 -7.26 11.67
CA GLY A 161 5.63 -8.10 10.58
C GLY A 161 4.33 -8.85 10.86
N ARG A 162 3.62 -8.58 11.96
CA ARG A 162 2.29 -9.16 12.15
C ARG A 162 1.29 -8.56 11.15
N PRO A 163 0.52 -9.38 10.42
CA PRO A 163 -0.56 -8.90 9.57
C PRO A 163 -1.62 -8.18 10.42
N ARG A 164 -2.04 -7.00 9.99
CA ARG A 164 -3.09 -6.19 10.64
C ARG A 164 -4.38 -6.15 9.84
N GLY A 165 -4.32 -6.43 8.55
CA GLY A 165 -5.48 -6.52 7.68
C GLY A 165 -5.17 -6.06 6.25
N TYR A 166 -6.23 -5.74 5.52
CA TYR A 166 -6.16 -5.18 4.18
C TYR A 166 -6.99 -3.91 4.10
N ALA A 167 -6.53 -2.95 3.30
CA ALA A 167 -7.35 -1.83 2.87
C ALA A 167 -7.55 -1.90 1.36
N LYS A 168 -8.80 -1.79 0.91
CA LYS A 168 -9.17 -1.67 -0.50
C LYS A 168 -9.63 -0.24 -0.75
N ILE A 169 -9.24 0.32 -1.89
CA ILE A 169 -9.45 1.74 -2.20
C ILE A 169 -10.39 1.89 -3.40
N GLY A 170 -11.45 2.67 -3.23
CA GLY A 170 -12.36 3.13 -4.28
C GLY A 170 -11.85 4.42 -4.91
N TRP A 171 -11.22 4.32 -6.08
CA TRP A 171 -10.56 5.44 -6.75
C TRP A 171 -11.43 6.13 -7.82
N ASN A 172 -12.53 5.49 -8.24
CA ASN A 172 -13.56 6.03 -9.13
C ASN A 172 -14.95 5.65 -8.59
N ASP A 173 -16.01 6.19 -9.19
CA ASP A 173 -17.39 5.98 -8.69
C ASP A 173 -17.78 4.49 -8.64
N ALA A 174 -17.44 3.72 -9.67
CA ALA A 174 -17.71 2.28 -9.71
C ALA A 174 -17.00 1.53 -8.57
N THR A 175 -15.71 1.77 -8.37
CA THR A 175 -14.92 1.11 -7.32
C THR A 175 -15.30 1.57 -5.93
N ARG A 176 -15.76 2.80 -5.74
CA ARG A 176 -16.35 3.28 -4.47
C ARG A 176 -17.62 2.54 -4.13
N ALA A 177 -18.52 2.36 -5.10
CA ALA A 177 -19.69 1.50 -4.92
C ALA A 177 -19.29 0.06 -4.58
N LEU A 178 -18.27 -0.50 -5.24
CA LEU A 178 -17.76 -1.84 -4.97
C LEU A 178 -17.06 -1.99 -3.60
N VAL A 179 -16.40 -0.95 -3.07
CA VAL A 179 -15.82 -0.97 -1.71
C VAL A 179 -16.91 -0.85 -0.67
N THR A 180 -17.86 0.08 -0.86
CA THR A 180 -18.99 0.30 0.05
C THR A 180 -19.87 -0.95 0.16
N ALA A 181 -20.19 -1.58 -0.97
CA ALA A 181 -20.94 -2.83 -1.00
C ALA A 181 -20.17 -3.97 -0.30
N GLU A 182 -18.85 -4.04 -0.47
CA GLU A 182 -18.02 -5.02 0.24
C GLU A 182 -18.02 -4.78 1.75
N ALA A 183 -17.92 -3.54 2.21
CA ALA A 183 -18.00 -3.18 3.62
C ALA A 183 -19.38 -3.54 4.22
N ALA A 184 -20.47 -3.25 3.50
CA ALA A 184 -21.82 -3.64 3.89
C ALA A 184 -21.98 -5.17 3.99
N ALA A 185 -21.44 -5.92 3.02
CA ALA A 185 -21.46 -7.38 3.05
C ALA A 185 -20.67 -7.94 4.25
N LEU A 186 -19.50 -7.39 4.57
CA LEU A 186 -18.72 -7.81 5.74
C LEU A 186 -19.45 -7.53 7.06
N ARG A 187 -20.20 -6.42 7.17
CA ARG A 187 -21.06 -6.13 8.33
C ARG A 187 -22.19 -7.14 8.45
N ALA A 188 -22.89 -7.43 7.35
CA ALA A 188 -23.99 -8.38 7.32
C ALA A 188 -23.50 -9.81 7.66
N LEU A 189 -22.38 -10.24 7.09
CA LEU A 189 -21.78 -11.55 7.36
C LEU A 189 -21.40 -11.72 8.82
N ARG A 190 -20.93 -10.66 9.49
CA ARG A 190 -20.59 -10.73 10.92
C ARG A 190 -21.80 -11.05 11.80
N ALA A 191 -23.01 -10.64 11.40
CA ALA A 191 -24.24 -10.93 12.13
C ALA A 191 -24.67 -12.40 12.05
N VAL A 192 -24.16 -13.14 11.04
CA VAL A 192 -24.51 -14.55 10.79
C VAL A 192 -23.30 -15.48 10.80
N ALA A 193 -22.13 -14.98 11.20
CA ALA A 193 -20.89 -15.75 11.30
C ALA A 193 -20.90 -16.67 12.53
N GLY A 194 -20.06 -17.70 12.53
CA GLY A 194 -19.94 -18.65 13.65
C GLY A 194 -20.85 -19.87 13.56
N VAL A 195 -21.47 -20.10 12.39
CA VAL A 195 -22.13 -21.37 12.08
C VAL A 195 -21.07 -22.48 11.96
N ALA A 196 -21.29 -23.60 12.65
CA ALA A 196 -20.42 -24.77 12.56
C ALA A 196 -20.21 -25.19 11.10
N ASP A 197 -18.99 -25.64 10.78
CA ASP A 197 -18.57 -26.10 9.44
C ASP A 197 -18.56 -25.03 8.32
N HIS A 198 -18.85 -23.77 8.64
CA HIS A 198 -18.70 -22.66 7.69
C HIS A 198 -17.42 -21.85 7.93
N PRO A 199 -16.78 -21.32 6.86
CA PRO A 199 -15.59 -20.51 7.00
C PRO A 199 -15.88 -19.20 7.72
N LEU A 200 -14.97 -18.79 8.61
CA LEU A 200 -15.05 -17.50 9.29
C LEU A 200 -14.64 -16.37 8.32
N PRO A 201 -15.54 -15.43 7.99
CA PRO A 201 -15.18 -14.29 7.18
C PRO A 201 -14.30 -13.32 7.98
N PRO A 202 -13.43 -12.53 7.33
CA PRO A 202 -12.72 -11.45 8.01
C PRO A 202 -13.71 -10.40 8.51
N GLY A 203 -13.43 -9.80 9.67
CA GLY A 203 -14.20 -8.67 10.16
C GLY A 203 -13.84 -7.37 9.42
N LEU A 204 -14.83 -6.50 9.19
CA LEU A 204 -14.58 -5.11 8.83
C LEU A 204 -13.98 -4.39 10.05
N LEU A 205 -12.76 -3.86 9.91
CA LEU A 205 -12.09 -3.12 10.98
C LEU A 205 -12.48 -1.63 10.98
N THR A 206 -12.54 -1.02 9.79
CA THR A 206 -12.94 0.38 9.61
C THR A 206 -13.38 0.60 8.15
N GLU A 207 -14.20 1.62 7.94
CA GLU A 207 -14.57 2.18 6.63
C GLU A 207 -14.44 3.71 6.77
N THR A 208 -13.71 4.36 5.85
CA THR A 208 -13.43 5.79 5.93
C THR A 208 -13.49 6.40 4.54
N ALA A 209 -14.01 7.63 4.45
CA ALA A 209 -13.87 8.46 3.26
C ALA A 209 -12.72 9.45 3.45
N TRP A 210 -11.91 9.66 2.41
CA TRP A 210 -10.77 10.60 2.45
C TRP A 210 -10.32 11.00 1.04
N ALA A 211 -10.01 12.28 0.82
CA ALA A 211 -9.56 12.81 -0.48
C ALA A 211 -10.49 12.40 -1.65
N GLY A 212 -11.80 12.39 -1.39
CA GLY A 212 -12.82 11.87 -2.29
C GLY A 212 -12.92 10.35 -2.31
N GLN A 213 -11.90 9.59 -1.95
CA GLN A 213 -11.90 8.12 -1.96
C GLN A 213 -12.71 7.52 -0.80
N VAL A 214 -13.10 6.25 -0.96
CA VAL A 214 -13.72 5.38 0.07
C VAL A 214 -12.89 4.12 0.21
#